data_AF-A0A7C8QA10-F1
#
_entry.id   AF-A0A7C8QA10-F1
#
_cell.length_a   1.000
_cell.length_b   1.000
_cell.length_c   1.000
_cell.angle_alpha   90.00
_cell.angle_beta   90.00
_cell.angle_gamma   90.00
#
_symmetry.space_group_name_H-M   'P 1'
#
loop_
_entity.id
_entity.type
_entity.pdbx_description
1 polymer ?
#
loop_
_entity_poly.entity_id
_entity_poly.type
_entity_poly.pdbx_seq_one_letter_code
_entity_poly.pdbx_strand_id
1 'polypeptide(L)'
;MPSSSLAVPTDPLPINTWNYVVDVRTLARVSESFETRVRLTKIEGEAIFTELTIVQQQIDEVLKSIEGMKAALGGGKEWLEIAEGAFGELTRMQLEVEEKVGRMGRVMDGMDELGMELDF
;
A
#
# COMPACT_ATOMS: atom_id res chain seq x y z
N MET A 1 62.31 -17.66 49.88
CA MET A 1 61.84 -17.21 48.55
C MET A 1 60.87 -18.27 48.03
N PRO A 2 59.64 -17.94 47.63
CA PRO A 2 58.87 -18.82 46.77
C PRO A 2 58.77 -18.25 45.36
N SER A 3 59.15 -19.08 44.40
CA SER A 3 59.04 -18.93 42.97
C SER A 3 57.61 -19.19 42.48
N SER A 4 57.18 -18.39 41.51
CA SER A 4 55.91 -18.43 40.74
C SER A 4 55.51 -19.84 40.28
N SER A 5 54.26 -20.27 40.52
CA SER A 5 53.05 -20.12 39.67
C SER A 5 53.06 -20.97 38.39
N LEU A 6 52.21 -22.01 38.39
CA LEU A 6 51.58 -22.57 37.19
C LEU A 6 50.09 -22.30 37.33
N ALA A 7 49.59 -21.45 36.44
CA ALA A 7 48.24 -20.91 36.43
C ALA A 7 47.19 -21.97 36.14
N VAL A 8 46.08 -21.94 36.90
CA VAL A 8 44.78 -22.36 36.40
C VAL A 8 44.02 -21.06 36.11
N PRO A 9 43.76 -20.74 34.82
CA PRO A 9 42.89 -19.61 34.49
C PRO A 9 41.53 -19.85 35.14
N THR A 10 41.18 -18.99 36.10
CA THR A 10 39.89 -18.98 36.80
C THR A 10 38.96 -17.92 36.22
N ASP A 11 39.33 -17.33 35.09
CA ASP A 11 38.48 -16.33 34.46
C ASP A 11 37.24 -17.01 33.88
N PRO A 12 36.02 -16.65 34.34
CA PRO A 12 34.83 -16.97 33.58
C PRO A 12 34.99 -16.34 32.21
N LEU A 13 34.84 -17.15 31.16
CA LEU A 13 34.79 -16.68 29.78
C LEU A 13 33.89 -15.43 29.72
N PRO A 14 34.30 -14.34 29.05
CA PRO A 14 33.39 -13.25 28.78
C PRO A 14 32.32 -13.79 27.84
N ILE A 15 31.22 -14.20 28.45
CA ILE A 15 29.99 -14.57 27.77
C ILE A 15 29.47 -13.29 27.13
N ASN A 16 30.00 -12.91 25.97
CA ASN A 16 29.28 -12.12 24.98
C ASN A 16 28.26 -13.03 24.28
N THR A 17 27.47 -13.78 25.06
CA THR A 17 26.18 -14.23 24.53
C THR A 17 25.26 -13.03 24.65
N TRP A 18 24.83 -12.54 23.50
CA TRP A 18 23.66 -11.70 23.40
C TRP A 18 22.46 -12.53 23.89
N ASN A 19 22.25 -12.56 25.20
CA ASN A 19 21.01 -13.02 25.80
C ASN A 19 19.94 -11.96 25.47
N TYR A 20 19.41 -11.99 24.25
CA TYR A 20 18.12 -11.38 23.96
C TYR A 20 17.06 -12.18 24.69
N VAL A 21 16.87 -11.89 25.97
CA VAL A 21 15.65 -12.26 26.68
C VAL A 21 14.56 -11.35 26.11
N VAL A 22 13.96 -11.78 25.00
CA VAL A 22 12.78 -11.09 24.47
C VAL A 22 11.61 -11.46 25.40
N ASP A 23 11.18 -10.52 26.22
CA ASP A 23 10.04 -10.71 27.11
C ASP A 23 8.77 -10.97 26.29
N VAL A 24 7.92 -11.90 26.78
CA VAL A 24 6.69 -12.33 26.09
C VAL A 24 5.76 -11.13 25.81
N ARG A 25 5.77 -10.10 26.66
CA ARG A 25 4.98 -8.88 26.44
C ARG A 25 5.50 -8.06 25.27
N THR A 26 6.81 -8.07 25.03
CA THR A 26 7.42 -7.42 23.86
C THR A 26 7.03 -8.15 22.59
N LEU A 27 7.08 -9.48 22.58
CA LEU A 27 6.62 -10.29 21.45
C LEU A 27 5.12 -10.08 21.15
N ALA A 28 4.27 -10.06 22.18
CA ALA A 28 2.84 -9.83 22.02
C ALA A 28 2.54 -8.44 21.42
N ARG A 29 3.26 -7.39 21.85
CA ARG A 29 3.10 -6.04 21.30
C ARG A 29 3.57 -5.94 19.85
N VAL A 30 4.66 -6.61 19.50
CA VAL A 30 5.15 -6.65 18.11
C VAL A 30 4.13 -7.39 17.23
N SER A 31 3.57 -8.51 17.70
CA SER A 31 2.52 -9.24 17.00
C SER A 31 1.26 -8.40 16.78
N GLU A 32 0.78 -7.71 17.82
CA GLU A 32 -0.41 -6.84 17.72
C GLU A 32 -0.18 -5.66 16.76
N SER A 33 1.01 -5.04 16.82
CA SER A 33 1.41 -3.98 15.90
C SER A 33 1.43 -4.48 14.45
N PHE A 34 1.95 -5.69 14.23
CA PHE A 34 2.01 -6.31 12.91
C PHE A 34 0.62 -6.65 12.36
N GLU A 35 -0.24 -7.29 13.16
CA GLU A 35 -1.64 -7.57 12.80
C GLU A 35 -2.39 -6.28 12.45
N THR A 36 -2.15 -5.22 13.21
CA THR A 36 -2.73 -3.90 12.94
C THR A 36 -2.26 -3.35 11.60
N ARG A 37 -0.97 -3.45 11.27
CA ARG A 37 -0.43 -3.01 9.96
C ARG A 37 -1.09 -3.76 8.81
N VAL A 38 -1.15 -5.10 8.87
CA VAL A 38 -1.81 -5.93 7.86
C VAL A 38 -3.27 -5.52 7.66
N ARG A 39 -4.00 -5.32 8.76
CA ARG A 39 -5.40 -4.91 8.71
C ARG A 39 -5.57 -3.52 8.08
N LEU A 40 -4.72 -2.55 8.44
CA LEU A 40 -4.77 -1.21 7.87
C LEU A 40 -4.46 -1.21 6.37
N THR A 41 -3.43 -1.96 5.95
CA THR A 41 -3.07 -2.09 4.53
C THR A 41 -4.20 -2.71 3.72
N LYS A 42 -4.88 -3.73 4.26
CA LYS A 42 -6.07 -4.31 3.62
C LYS A 42 -7.21 -3.29 3.46
N ILE A 43 -7.51 -2.52 4.51
CA ILE A 43 -8.54 -1.48 4.47
C ILE A 43 -8.18 -0.39 3.45
N GLU A 44 -6.90 -0.01 3.35
CA GLU A 44 -6.44 0.96 2.36
C GLU A 44 -6.65 0.44 0.93
N GLY A 45 -6.33 -0.83 0.65
CA GLY A 45 -6.60 -1.47 -0.64
C GLY A 45 -8.09 -1.50 -0.98
N GLU A 46 -8.95 -1.86 -0.02
CA GLU A 46 -10.41 -1.84 -0.19
C GLU A 46 -10.95 -0.43 -0.48
N ALA A 47 -10.39 0.60 0.19
CA ALA A 47 -10.75 1.98 -0.06
C ALA A 47 -10.36 2.44 -1.47
N ILE A 48 -9.13 2.16 -1.91
CA ILE A 48 -8.66 2.50 -3.27
C ILE A 48 -9.51 1.79 -4.33
N PHE A 49 -9.86 0.51 -4.11
CA PHE A 49 -10.74 -0.23 -5.02
C PHE A 49 -12.14 0.40 -5.12
N THR A 50 -12.69 0.85 -3.99
CA THR A 50 -13.98 1.54 -3.96
C THR A 50 -13.90 2.86 -4.73
N GLU A 51 -12.85 3.66 -4.52
CA GLU A 51 -12.63 4.90 -5.26
C GLU A 51 -12.52 4.67 -6.77
N LEU A 52 -11.78 3.64 -7.22
CA LEU A 52 -11.66 3.28 -8.63
C LEU A 52 -13.02 2.88 -9.23
N THR A 53 -13.86 2.17 -8.46
CA THR A 53 -15.21 1.79 -8.91
C THR A 53 -16.08 3.04 -9.14
N ILE A 54 -15.97 4.05 -8.27
CA ILE A 54 -16.70 5.32 -8.43
C ILE A 54 -16.22 6.06 -9.68
N VAL A 55 -14.90 6.15 -9.89
CA VAL A 55 -14.35 6.80 -11.10
C VAL A 55 -14.83 6.08 -12.37
N GLN A 56 -14.89 4.75 -12.36
CA GLN A 56 -15.43 3.99 -13.50
C GLN A 56 -16.89 4.35 -13.79
N GLN A 57 -17.73 4.47 -12.75
CA GLN A 57 -19.13 4.89 -12.92
C GLN A 57 -19.24 6.29 -13.51
N GLN A 58 -18.39 7.23 -13.08
CA GLN A 58 -18.35 8.59 -13.62
C GLN A 58 -17.93 8.60 -15.09
N ILE A 59 -16.92 7.79 -15.48
CA ILE A 59 -16.52 7.64 -16.88
C ILE A 59 -17.71 7.14 -17.72
N ASP A 60 -18.43 6.12 -17.25
CA ASP A 60 -19.59 5.57 -17.96
C ASP A 60 -20.71 6.62 -18.12
N GLU A 61 -20.93 7.46 -17.11
CA GLU A 61 -21.91 8.56 -17.17
C GLU A 61 -21.51 9.63 -18.19
N VAL A 62 -20.24 10.04 -18.21
CA VAL A 62 -19.73 11.00 -19.21
C VAL A 62 -19.87 10.43 -20.61
N LEU A 63 -19.50 9.16 -20.84
CA LEU A 63 -19.64 8.51 -22.14
C LEU A 63 -21.11 8.46 -22.61
N LYS A 64 -22.03 8.08 -21.73
CA LYS A 64 -23.48 8.10 -22.03
C LYS A 64 -23.99 9.50 -22.37
N SER A 65 -23.49 10.51 -21.65
CA SER A 65 -23.83 11.91 -21.91
C SER A 65 -23.41 12.32 -23.32
N ILE A 66 -22.16 12.03 -23.72
CA ILE A 66 -21.64 12.32 -25.06
C ILE A 66 -22.49 11.61 -26.14
N GLU A 67 -22.81 10.33 -25.95
CA GLU A 67 -23.62 9.55 -26.88
C GLU A 67 -25.04 10.10 -27.03
N GLY A 68 -25.71 10.41 -25.91
CA GLY A 68 -27.04 11.00 -25.90
C GLY A 68 -27.09 12.36 -26.59
N MET A 69 -26.08 13.21 -26.37
CA MET A 69 -25.99 14.52 -27.01
C MET A 69 -25.68 14.44 -28.49
N LYS A 70 -24.87 13.46 -28.93
CA LYS A 70 -24.65 13.20 -30.36
C LYS A 70 -25.97 12.89 -31.08
N ALA A 71 -26.83 12.09 -30.45
CA ALA A 71 -28.14 11.76 -30.98
C ALA A 71 -29.11 12.97 -31.01
N ALA A 72 -29.03 13.85 -30.00
CA ALA A 72 -29.92 15.01 -29.87
C ALA A 72 -29.53 16.21 -30.75
N LEU A 73 -28.23 16.50 -30.89
CA LEU A 73 -27.70 17.71 -31.56
C LEU A 73 -27.24 17.45 -33.00
N GLY A 74 -27.36 16.20 -33.49
CA GLY A 74 -27.08 15.86 -34.89
C GLY A 74 -25.61 16.00 -35.32
N GLY A 75 -24.67 16.09 -34.37
CA GLY A 75 -23.24 16.21 -34.66
C GLY A 75 -22.78 17.59 -35.18
N GLY A 76 -23.57 18.65 -34.92
CA GLY A 76 -23.22 20.03 -35.28
C GLY A 76 -22.12 20.65 -34.40
N LYS A 77 -21.81 21.94 -34.64
CA LYS A 77 -20.74 22.67 -33.93
C LYS A 77 -20.91 22.69 -32.40
N GLU A 78 -22.13 22.83 -31.90
CA GLU A 78 -22.43 22.78 -30.46
C GLU A 78 -22.11 21.41 -29.84
N TRP A 79 -22.30 20.31 -30.59
CA TRP A 79 -21.93 18.98 -30.13
C TRP A 79 -20.41 18.83 -29.98
N LEU A 80 -19.64 19.43 -30.89
CA LEU A 80 -18.18 19.42 -30.86
C LEU A 80 -17.62 20.12 -29.62
N GLU A 81 -18.12 21.32 -29.28
CA GLU A 81 -17.70 22.05 -28.08
C GLU A 81 -17.99 21.27 -26.79
N ILE A 82 -19.14 20.61 -26.72
CA ILE A 82 -19.49 19.77 -25.57
C ILE A 82 -18.63 18.49 -25.52
N ALA A 83 -18.40 17.84 -26.66
CA ALA A 83 -17.55 16.66 -26.74
C ALA A 83 -16.12 16.98 -26.30
N GLU A 84 -15.56 18.14 -26.71
CA GLU A 84 -14.24 18.60 -26.27
C GLU A 84 -14.17 18.78 -24.74
N GLY A 85 -15.19 19.40 -24.14
CA GLY A 85 -15.28 19.52 -22.68
C GLY A 85 -15.30 18.16 -21.99
N ALA A 86 -16.11 17.24 -22.49
CA ALA A 86 -16.24 15.89 -21.94
C ALA A 86 -14.95 15.06 -22.13
N PHE A 87 -14.23 15.23 -23.25
CA PHE A 87 -12.90 14.63 -23.43
C PHE A 87 -11.89 15.18 -22.43
N GLY A 88 -11.93 16.48 -22.13
CA GLY A 88 -11.11 17.08 -21.07
C GLY A 88 -11.38 16.46 -19.70
N GLU A 89 -12.64 16.22 -19.36
CA GLU A 89 -13.03 15.52 -18.13
C GLU A 89 -12.54 14.06 -18.13
N LEU A 90 -12.66 13.34 -19.24
CA LEU A 90 -12.13 11.97 -19.38
C LEU A 90 -10.61 11.92 -19.21
N THR A 91 -9.86 12.87 -19.78
CA THR A 91 -8.41 12.97 -19.56
C THR A 91 -8.08 13.22 -18.08
N ARG A 92 -8.84 14.09 -17.38
CA ARG A 92 -8.65 14.30 -15.94
C ARG A 92 -8.91 13.01 -15.14
N MET A 93 -10.00 12.30 -15.46
CA MET A 93 -10.33 11.03 -14.80
C MET A 93 -9.28 9.95 -15.07
N GLN A 94 -8.68 9.90 -16.27
CA GLN A 94 -7.58 8.99 -16.56
C GLN A 94 -6.38 9.22 -15.64
N LEU A 95 -5.96 10.47 -15.44
CA LEU A 95 -4.86 10.80 -14.52
C LEU A 95 -5.17 10.38 -13.08
N GLU A 96 -6.42 10.55 -12.66
CA GLU A 96 -6.89 10.11 -11.35
C GLU A 96 -6.86 8.57 -11.21
N VAL A 97 -7.25 7.83 -12.24
CA VAL A 97 -7.13 6.36 -12.28
C VAL A 97 -5.65 5.95 -12.18
N GLU A 98 -4.77 6.57 -12.97
CA GLU A 98 -3.34 6.26 -12.96
C GLU A 98 -2.71 6.47 -11.57
N GLU A 99 -3.05 7.58 -10.89
CA GLU A 99 -2.61 7.85 -9.53
C GLU A 99 -3.08 6.77 -8.55
N LYS A 100 -4.38 6.43 -8.60
CA LYS A 100 -4.99 5.43 -7.70
C LYS A 100 -4.42 4.03 -7.93
N VAL A 101 -4.22 3.63 -9.19
CA VAL A 101 -3.57 2.35 -9.53
C VAL A 101 -2.12 2.34 -9.02
N GLY A 102 -1.39 3.45 -9.14
CA GLY A 102 -0.04 3.58 -8.58
C GLY A 102 -0.01 3.47 -7.05
N ARG A 103 -1.02 4.03 -6.36
CA ARG A 103 -1.20 3.86 -4.91
C ARG A 103 -1.49 2.39 -4.56
N MET A 104 -2.35 1.72 -5.33
CA MET A 104 -2.67 0.30 -5.13
C MET A 104 -1.42 -0.58 -5.29
N GLY A 105 -0.57 -0.30 -6.29
CA GLY A 105 0.70 -1.00 -6.46
C GLY A 105 1.57 -0.94 -5.20
N ARG A 106 1.72 0.25 -4.60
CA ARG A 106 2.49 0.41 -3.35
C ARG A 106 1.86 -0.31 -2.16
N VAL A 107 0.53 -0.37 -2.08
CA VAL A 107 -0.18 -1.14 -1.06
C VAL A 107 0.10 -2.63 -1.22
N MET A 108 0.07 -3.14 -2.45
CA MET A 108 0.38 -4.55 -2.75
C MET A 108 1.85 -4.88 -2.44
N ASP A 109 2.79 -4.04 -2.87
CA ASP A 109 4.22 -4.21 -2.55
C ASP A 109 4.44 -4.27 -1.02
N GLY A 110 3.77 -3.39 -0.27
CA GLY A 110 3.82 -3.41 1.19
C GLY A 110 3.17 -4.65 1.83
N MET A 111 2.14 -5.24 1.20
CA MET A 111 1.57 -6.53 1.66
C MET A 111 2.51 -7.70 1.39
N ASP A 112 3.21 -7.71 0.26
CA ASP A 112 4.19 -8.75 -0.06
C ASP A 112 5.38 -8.71 0.92
N GLU A 113 5.87 -7.51 1.27
CA GLU A 113 6.88 -7.31 2.32
C GLU A 113 6.41 -7.85 3.69
N LEU A 114 5.18 -7.52 4.10
CA LEU A 114 4.59 -8.07 5.33
C LEU A 114 4.44 -9.59 5.24
N GLY A 115 4.04 -10.13 4.09
CA GLY A 115 3.94 -11.58 3.86
C GLY A 115 5.29 -12.28 4.07
N MET A 116 6.38 -11.71 3.55
CA MET A 116 7.72 -12.23 3.78
C MET A 116 8.15 -12.17 5.25
N GLU A 117 7.74 -11.14 6.01
CA GLU A 117 7.99 -11.06 7.46
C GLU A 117 7.25 -12.15 8.27
N LEU A 118 6.16 -12.73 7.75
CA LEU A 118 5.37 -13.78 8.43
C LEU A 118 5.89 -15.22 8.22
N ASP A 119 6.70 -15.46 7.19
CA ASP A 119 7.20 -16.79 6.81
C ASP A 119 8.50 -17.22 7.55
N PHE A 120 8.94 -16.45 8.58
CA PHE A 120 10.15 -16.71 9.39
C PHE A 120 9.88 -17.30 10.77
#